data_AF-A0A958TL25-F1
#
_entry.id   AF-A0A958TL25-F1
#
_cell.length_a   1.000
_cell.length_b   1.000
_cell.length_c   1.000
_cell.angle_alpha   90.00
_cell.angle_beta   90.00
_cell.angle_gamma   90.00
#
_symmetry.space_group_name_H-M   'P 1'
#
loop_
_entity.id
_entity.type
_entity.pdbx_description
1 polymer ?
#
loop_
_entity_poly.entity_id
_entity_poly.type
_entity_poly.pdbx_seq_one_letter_code
_entity_poly.pdbx_strand_id
1 'polypeptide(L)'
;MKRREFIQQTAAASALVGLGGIGLQSFSSTTKKITILHTNDVHSHIDPFGPDDGRNANKGGVARRASLVESIRKENPNTLLLDAGDIFQGTPYFNYYGGELEFKLMSMLKYDVATIGNHDFDNGIDGLYAQLPHAKFDFISANYDFKNTVMDTHVKPYKTFVKDGIKIGVFGLGIELAGLVDKNMYKETNYLNPIEIAQDMSRILKDNEHCDLIICLSHLGYYYKDIADKVSDISLAKVTKDIDLIIGGHTHTFLDKPTVVKNSVGKNMLVNQVGCYGINLGKIDFYFDTDKNKSANGTSIIV
;
A
#
# COMPACT_ATOMS: atom_id res chain seq x y z
N MET A 1 -8.36 -75.63 17.62
CA MET A 1 -8.09 -74.20 17.89
C MET A 1 -7.82 -74.03 19.38
N LYS A 2 -6.62 -73.58 19.75
CA LYS A 2 -6.15 -73.59 21.15
C LYS A 2 -6.72 -72.38 21.90
N ARG A 3 -7.50 -72.62 22.96
CA ARG A 3 -8.14 -71.60 23.84
C ARG A 3 -7.19 -70.47 24.31
N ARG A 4 -5.88 -70.71 24.35
CA ARG A 4 -4.87 -69.71 24.72
C ARG A 4 -4.60 -68.64 23.65
N GLU A 5 -4.71 -68.98 22.36
CA GLU A 5 -4.49 -68.00 21.28
C GLU A 5 -5.65 -67.00 21.17
N PHE A 6 -6.88 -67.45 21.43
CA PHE A 6 -8.06 -66.59 21.41
C PHE A 6 -8.02 -65.51 22.51
N ILE A 7 -7.63 -65.87 23.74
CA ILE A 7 -7.56 -64.91 24.86
C ILE A 7 -6.43 -63.89 24.68
N GLN A 8 -5.30 -64.28 24.08
CA GLN A 8 -4.21 -63.35 23.77
C GLN A 8 -4.58 -62.35 22.68
N GLN A 9 -5.36 -62.76 21.66
CA GLN A 9 -5.83 -61.85 20.62
C GLN A 9 -6.92 -60.88 21.12
N THR A 10 -7.79 -61.32 22.03
CA THR A 10 -8.83 -60.44 22.60
C THR A 10 -8.25 -59.39 23.56
N ALA A 11 -7.19 -59.71 24.34
CA ALA A 11 -6.55 -58.75 25.22
C ALA A 11 -5.77 -57.65 24.47
N ALA A 12 -5.18 -57.99 23.32
CA ALA A 12 -4.49 -57.03 22.46
C ALA A 12 -5.46 -56.03 21.78
N ALA A 13 -6.68 -56.47 21.46
CA ALA A 13 -7.71 -55.62 20.88
C ALA A 13 -8.29 -54.60 21.90
N SER A 14 -8.36 -54.96 23.18
CA SER A 14 -8.89 -54.08 24.24
C SER A 14 -7.92 -52.97 24.68
N ALA A 15 -6.62 -53.17 24.51
CA ALA A 15 -5.61 -52.18 24.90
C ALA A 15 -5.43 -51.04 23.87
N LEU A 16 -5.89 -51.23 22.63
CA LEU A 16 -5.80 -50.23 21.56
C LEU A 16 -6.98 -49.25 21.51
N VAL A 17 -8.01 -49.45 22.34
CA VAL A 17 -9.18 -48.54 22.41
C VAL A 17 -9.05 -47.51 23.55
N GLY A 18 -8.01 -47.61 24.39
CA GLY A 18 -7.82 -46.75 25.56
C GLY A 18 -6.97 -45.47 25.37
N LEU A 19 -6.46 -45.18 24.17
CA LEU A 19 -5.63 -43.99 23.91
C LEU A 19 -6.26 -42.99 22.92
N GLY A 20 -7.54 -43.16 22.58
CA GLY A 20 -8.30 -42.25 21.70
C GLY A 20 -8.77 -40.94 22.35
N GLY A 21 -8.04 -40.43 23.34
CA GLY A 21 -8.47 -39.31 24.19
C GLY A 21 -7.43 -38.21 24.39
N ILE A 22 -6.31 -38.21 23.65
CA ILE A 22 -5.56 -36.97 23.47
C ILE A 22 -6.35 -36.20 22.43
N GLY A 23 -7.27 -35.36 22.91
CA GLY A 23 -7.86 -34.32 22.08
C GLY A 23 -6.69 -33.60 21.41
N LEU A 24 -6.53 -33.82 20.11
CA LEU A 24 -5.88 -32.87 19.25
C LEU A 24 -6.67 -31.58 19.50
N GLN A 25 -6.16 -30.73 20.40
CA GLN A 25 -6.44 -29.32 20.31
C GLN A 25 -6.00 -28.98 18.90
N SER A 26 -6.99 -28.94 18.00
CA SER A 26 -6.85 -28.23 16.76
C SER A 26 -6.56 -26.81 17.21
N PHE A 27 -5.27 -26.48 17.34
CA PHE A 27 -4.81 -25.12 17.25
C PHE A 27 -5.21 -24.69 15.85
N SER A 28 -6.47 -24.31 15.71
CA SER A 28 -6.86 -23.37 14.69
C SER A 28 -6.08 -22.12 15.06
N SER A 29 -4.85 -21.98 14.55
CA SER A 29 -4.24 -20.66 14.52
C SER A 29 -5.17 -19.87 13.62
N THR A 30 -6.04 -19.07 14.22
CA THR A 30 -6.87 -18.14 13.48
C THR A 30 -5.92 -17.11 12.89
N THR A 31 -5.44 -17.42 11.69
CA THR A 31 -4.53 -16.56 10.95
C THR A 31 -5.31 -15.31 10.56
N LYS A 32 -4.89 -14.17 11.10
CA LYS A 32 -5.52 -12.89 10.78
C LYS A 32 -5.05 -12.44 9.41
N LYS A 33 -5.99 -11.98 8.58
CA LYS A 33 -5.70 -11.54 7.21
C LYS A 33 -5.94 -10.04 7.06
N ILE A 34 -4.89 -9.30 6.75
CA ILE A 34 -4.97 -7.89 6.36
C ILE A 34 -4.74 -7.79 4.86
N THR A 35 -5.65 -7.14 4.14
CA THR A 35 -5.50 -6.90 2.71
C THR A 35 -5.17 -5.42 2.47
N ILE A 36 -4.08 -5.17 1.76
CA ILE A 36 -3.69 -3.84 1.30
C ILE A 36 -3.97 -3.77 -0.19
N LEU A 37 -4.95 -2.94 -0.56
CA LEU A 37 -5.20 -2.54 -1.93
C LEU A 37 -4.47 -1.23 -2.20
N HIS A 38 -3.91 -1.09 -3.41
CA HIS A 38 -3.25 0.16 -3.76
C HIS A 38 -3.31 0.50 -5.24
N THR A 39 -3.25 1.80 -5.50
CA THR A 39 -3.03 2.41 -6.80
C THR A 39 -1.91 3.44 -6.72
N ASN A 40 -1.45 3.88 -7.88
CA ASN A 40 -0.49 4.97 -8.05
C ASN A 40 -0.70 5.57 -9.45
N ASP A 41 -0.35 6.84 -9.63
CA ASP A 41 -0.24 7.49 -10.94
C ASP A 41 -1.51 7.33 -11.80
N VAL A 42 -2.68 7.50 -11.19
CA VAL A 42 -3.96 7.36 -11.91
C VAL A 42 -4.15 8.49 -12.93
N HIS A 43 -3.50 9.64 -12.74
CA HIS A 43 -3.38 10.70 -13.75
C HIS A 43 -4.71 11.09 -14.39
N SER A 44 -5.74 11.30 -13.57
CA SER A 44 -7.08 11.71 -14.03
C SER A 44 -7.74 10.72 -15.03
N HIS A 45 -7.29 9.46 -15.12
CA HIS A 45 -7.91 8.46 -15.99
C HIS A 45 -9.18 7.90 -15.33
N ILE A 46 -10.29 8.60 -15.58
CA ILE A 46 -11.60 8.27 -15.01
C ILE A 46 -12.29 7.14 -15.77
N ASP A 47 -12.28 7.23 -17.10
CA ASP A 47 -12.90 6.26 -18.01
C ASP A 47 -11.94 5.13 -18.38
N PRO A 48 -12.46 3.96 -18.78
CA PRO A 48 -11.62 2.92 -19.36
C PRO A 48 -11.07 3.38 -20.71
N PHE A 49 -9.89 2.87 -21.06
CA PHE A 49 -9.36 2.97 -22.41
C PHE A 49 -10.30 2.27 -23.40
N GLY A 50 -10.50 2.90 -24.57
CA GLY A 50 -11.29 2.38 -25.67
C GLY A 50 -10.65 1.16 -26.34
N PRO A 51 -11.36 0.53 -27.30
CA PRO A 51 -10.86 -0.67 -27.98
C PRO A 51 -9.61 -0.42 -28.84
N ASP A 52 -9.39 0.82 -29.28
CA ASP A 52 -8.31 1.20 -30.18
C ASP A 52 -7.07 1.78 -29.46
N ASP A 53 -7.07 1.80 -28.12
CA ASP A 53 -5.97 2.35 -27.29
C ASP A 53 -4.76 1.39 -27.15
N GLY A 54 -4.48 0.63 -28.22
CA GLY A 54 -3.33 -0.26 -28.35
C GLY A 54 -3.14 -1.19 -27.16
N ARG A 55 -1.98 -1.09 -26.48
CA ARG A 55 -1.63 -1.97 -25.35
C ARG A 55 -2.55 -1.83 -24.13
N ASN A 56 -3.30 -0.74 -24.05
CA ASN A 56 -4.21 -0.43 -22.95
C ASN A 56 -5.68 -0.73 -23.28
N ALA A 57 -5.97 -1.23 -24.49
CA ALA A 57 -7.33 -1.39 -24.98
C ALA A 57 -8.25 -2.09 -23.97
N ASN A 58 -9.40 -1.48 -23.70
CA ASN A 58 -10.44 -1.96 -22.77
C ASN A 58 -10.01 -2.13 -21.31
N LYS A 59 -8.93 -1.49 -20.85
CA LYS A 59 -8.47 -1.55 -19.45
C LYS A 59 -8.78 -0.27 -18.68
N GLY A 60 -8.67 -0.35 -17.36
CA GLY A 60 -8.79 0.79 -16.46
C GLY A 60 -10.23 1.26 -16.23
N GLY A 61 -10.36 2.52 -15.81
CA GLY A 61 -11.65 3.12 -15.47
C GLY A 61 -12.05 2.94 -14.00
N VAL A 62 -12.48 4.03 -13.39
CA VAL A 62 -12.78 4.11 -11.96
C VAL A 62 -13.98 3.24 -11.57
N ALA A 63 -15.00 3.14 -12.43
CA ALA A 63 -16.18 2.31 -12.16
C ALA A 63 -15.83 0.82 -12.03
N ARG A 64 -14.92 0.31 -12.88
CA ARG A 64 -14.46 -1.08 -12.81
C ARG A 64 -13.61 -1.30 -11.56
N ARG A 65 -12.73 -0.35 -11.25
CA ARG A 65 -11.94 -0.37 -10.02
C ARG A 65 -12.83 -0.37 -8.78
N ALA A 66 -13.91 0.40 -8.77
CA ALA A 66 -14.87 0.43 -7.66
C ALA A 66 -15.50 -0.95 -7.41
N SER A 67 -15.96 -1.63 -8.46
CA SER A 67 -16.53 -2.98 -8.37
C SER A 67 -15.53 -4.00 -7.79
N LEU A 68 -14.26 -3.94 -8.23
CA LEU A 68 -13.20 -4.81 -7.70
C LEU A 68 -12.92 -4.53 -6.22
N VAL A 69 -12.75 -3.26 -5.86
CA VAL A 69 -12.52 -2.83 -4.47
C VAL A 69 -13.67 -3.27 -3.57
N GLU A 70 -14.93 -3.09 -4.00
CA GLU A 70 -16.11 -3.49 -3.25
C GLU A 70 -16.17 -5.01 -3.04
N SER A 71 -15.93 -5.79 -4.11
CA SER A 71 -15.90 -7.25 -4.01
C SER A 71 -14.84 -7.74 -3.03
N ILE A 72 -13.62 -7.20 -3.09
CA ILE A 72 -12.52 -7.60 -2.21
C ILE A 72 -12.82 -7.22 -0.75
N ARG A 73 -13.40 -6.05 -0.51
CA ARG A 73 -13.81 -5.63 0.85
C ARG A 73 -14.93 -6.50 1.42
N LYS A 74 -15.83 -7.00 0.56
CA LYS A 74 -16.86 -7.96 0.97
C LYS A 74 -16.27 -9.31 1.36
N GLU A 75 -15.23 -9.75 0.66
CA GLU A 75 -14.48 -10.98 1.00
C GLU A 75 -13.64 -10.81 2.27
N ASN A 76 -12.98 -9.67 2.45
CA ASN A 76 -12.19 -9.35 3.63
C ASN A 76 -12.46 -7.91 4.11
N PRO A 77 -13.23 -7.71 5.20
CA PRO A 77 -13.49 -6.37 5.74
C PRO A 77 -12.22 -5.71 6.34
N ASN A 78 -11.18 -6.50 6.64
CA ASN A 78 -9.88 -6.02 7.10
C ASN A 78 -8.99 -5.55 5.93
N THR A 79 -9.58 -4.72 5.08
CA THR A 79 -8.94 -4.16 3.88
C THR A 79 -8.68 -2.67 4.05
N LEU A 80 -7.51 -2.21 3.62
CA LEU A 80 -7.18 -0.79 3.41
C LEU A 80 -6.98 -0.54 1.91
N LEU A 81 -7.37 0.64 1.43
CA LEU A 81 -7.12 1.11 0.06
C LEU A 81 -6.25 2.37 0.11
N LEU A 82 -5.08 2.31 -0.51
CA LEU A 82 -4.06 3.35 -0.45
C LEU A 82 -3.72 3.88 -1.85
N ASP A 83 -3.27 5.13 -1.94
CA ASP A 83 -2.79 5.70 -3.20
C ASP A 83 -1.39 6.31 -3.07
N ALA A 84 -0.51 6.02 -4.03
CA ALA A 84 0.87 6.47 -4.02
C ALA A 84 1.10 7.86 -4.66
N GLY A 85 0.06 8.64 -4.96
CA GLY A 85 0.17 10.00 -5.51
C GLY A 85 0.14 10.04 -7.03
N ASP A 86 0.25 11.25 -7.58
CA ASP A 86 -0.05 11.57 -8.99
C ASP A 86 -1.48 11.15 -9.36
N ILE A 87 -2.40 11.67 -8.55
CA ILE A 87 -3.83 11.51 -8.74
C ILE A 87 -4.29 12.39 -9.91
N PHE A 88 -3.70 13.59 -9.98
CA PHE A 88 -3.99 14.63 -10.96
C PHE A 88 -3.18 14.51 -12.25
N GLN A 89 -3.48 15.43 -13.18
CA GLN A 89 -2.89 15.60 -14.51
C GLN A 89 -2.91 14.36 -15.41
N GLY A 90 -3.38 14.51 -16.65
CA GLY A 90 -3.23 13.44 -17.67
C GLY A 90 -4.39 13.34 -18.65
N THR A 91 -5.58 13.81 -18.27
CA THR A 91 -6.75 13.85 -19.15
C THR A 91 -7.44 15.21 -19.10
N PRO A 92 -8.34 15.53 -20.07
CA PRO A 92 -9.12 16.76 -20.02
C PRO A 92 -10.01 16.93 -18.77
N TYR A 93 -10.28 15.86 -18.02
CA TYR A 93 -11.03 15.94 -16.77
C TYR A 93 -10.32 16.87 -15.78
N PHE A 94 -9.01 16.68 -15.56
CA PHE A 94 -8.25 17.54 -14.66
C PHE A 94 -8.23 19.00 -15.12
N ASN A 95 -8.07 19.24 -16.42
CA ASN A 95 -8.04 20.60 -16.98
C ASN A 95 -9.37 21.35 -16.76
N TYR A 96 -10.49 20.64 -16.75
CA TYR A 96 -11.81 21.23 -16.59
C TYR A 96 -12.26 21.32 -15.13
N TYR A 97 -12.02 20.28 -14.32
CA TYR A 97 -12.51 20.16 -12.95
C TYR A 97 -11.45 20.48 -11.87
N GLY A 98 -10.19 20.66 -12.26
CA GLY A 98 -9.11 21.11 -11.38
C GLY A 98 -8.74 20.15 -10.24
N GLY A 99 -9.17 18.87 -10.29
CA GLY A 99 -8.95 17.87 -9.26
C GLY A 99 -10.19 17.50 -8.42
N GLU A 100 -11.29 18.25 -8.55
CA GLU A 100 -12.53 18.01 -7.80
C GLU A 100 -13.11 16.60 -8.06
N LEU A 101 -13.15 16.22 -9.34
CA LEU A 101 -13.74 14.95 -9.78
C LEU A 101 -12.96 13.75 -9.23
N GLU A 102 -11.63 13.80 -9.32
CA GLU A 102 -10.72 12.78 -8.86
C GLU A 102 -10.91 12.50 -7.36
N PHE A 103 -10.92 13.55 -6.54
CA PHE A 103 -11.10 13.40 -5.09
C PHE A 103 -12.50 12.95 -4.70
N LYS A 104 -13.55 13.41 -5.40
CA LYS A 104 -14.91 12.89 -5.19
C LYS A 104 -14.97 11.40 -5.47
N LEU A 105 -14.37 10.95 -6.57
CA LEU A 105 -14.35 9.54 -6.96
C LEU A 105 -13.53 8.70 -5.97
N MET A 106 -12.33 9.12 -5.60
CA MET A 106 -11.55 8.43 -4.57
C MET A 106 -12.28 8.36 -3.22
N SER A 107 -13.01 9.41 -2.86
CA SER A 107 -13.86 9.41 -1.66
C SER A 107 -15.02 8.42 -1.75
N MET A 108 -15.65 8.29 -2.92
CA MET A 108 -16.69 7.28 -3.17
C MET A 108 -16.13 5.85 -3.11
N LEU A 109 -14.89 5.65 -3.61
CA LEU A 109 -14.15 4.40 -3.48
C LEU A 109 -13.62 4.18 -2.05
N LYS A 110 -13.79 5.15 -1.15
CA LYS A 110 -13.35 5.11 0.25
C LYS A 110 -11.86 4.78 0.37
N TYR A 111 -10.99 5.51 -0.33
CA TYR A 111 -9.55 5.45 -0.03
C TYR A 111 -9.33 5.77 1.45
N ASP A 112 -8.36 5.11 2.08
CA ASP A 112 -8.07 5.29 3.51
C ASP A 112 -7.04 6.42 3.73
N VAL A 113 -6.07 6.52 2.82
CA VAL A 113 -4.99 7.52 2.82
C VAL A 113 -4.27 7.54 1.46
N ALA A 114 -3.78 8.71 1.07
CA ALA A 114 -2.92 8.91 -0.11
C ALA A 114 -1.66 9.69 0.24
N THR A 115 -0.56 9.46 -0.48
CA THR A 115 0.59 10.39 -0.49
C THR A 115 0.46 11.38 -1.66
N ILE A 116 1.42 12.31 -1.77
CA ILE A 116 1.42 13.38 -2.76
C ILE A 116 2.55 13.16 -3.77
N GLY A 117 2.21 13.09 -5.04
CA GLY A 117 3.15 13.05 -6.16
C GLY A 117 3.51 14.43 -6.70
N ASN A 118 4.34 14.48 -7.73
CA ASN A 118 4.75 15.75 -8.32
C ASN A 118 3.63 16.42 -9.12
N HIS A 119 2.81 15.64 -9.82
CA HIS A 119 1.71 16.15 -10.64
C HIS A 119 0.51 16.65 -9.81
N ASP A 120 0.45 16.30 -8.54
CA ASP A 120 -0.56 16.86 -7.63
C ASP A 120 -0.35 18.37 -7.38
N PHE A 121 0.81 18.92 -7.76
CA PHE A 121 1.11 20.35 -7.75
C PHE A 121 0.85 21.05 -9.09
N ASP A 122 0.34 20.39 -10.14
CA ASP A 122 0.26 20.98 -11.49
C ASP A 122 -0.70 22.19 -11.59
N ASN A 123 -1.71 22.27 -10.71
CA ASN A 123 -2.56 23.46 -10.55
C ASN A 123 -2.08 24.38 -9.41
N GLY A 124 -0.83 24.21 -8.99
CA GLY A 124 -0.25 24.85 -7.82
C GLY A 124 -0.77 24.28 -6.50
N ILE A 125 -0.04 24.57 -5.44
CA ILE A 125 -0.37 24.18 -4.07
C ILE A 125 -1.70 24.78 -3.61
N ASP A 126 -2.08 25.96 -4.13
CA ASP A 126 -3.39 26.56 -3.87
C ASP A 126 -4.51 25.77 -4.56
N GLY A 127 -4.26 25.25 -5.77
CA GLY A 127 -5.19 24.37 -6.49
C GLY A 127 -5.40 23.06 -5.75
N LEU A 128 -4.32 22.41 -5.31
CA LEU A 128 -4.40 21.20 -4.47
C LEU A 128 -5.19 21.46 -3.18
N TYR A 129 -4.87 22.55 -2.47
CA TYR A 129 -5.56 22.97 -1.26
C TYR A 129 -7.07 23.18 -1.49
N ALA A 130 -7.43 23.86 -2.58
CA ALA A 130 -8.82 24.13 -2.93
C ALA A 130 -9.66 22.86 -3.12
N GLN A 131 -9.04 21.74 -3.51
CA GLN A 131 -9.74 20.46 -3.71
C GLN A 131 -9.89 19.62 -2.44
N LEU A 132 -9.10 19.87 -1.39
CA LEU A 132 -9.14 19.09 -0.14
C LEU A 132 -10.55 18.86 0.45
N PRO A 133 -11.52 19.80 0.39
CA PRO A 133 -12.88 19.54 0.89
C PRO A 133 -13.59 18.33 0.25
N HIS A 134 -13.18 17.95 -0.96
CA HIS A 134 -13.70 16.82 -1.71
C HIS A 134 -13.04 15.49 -1.34
N ALA A 135 -11.87 15.50 -0.70
CA ALA A 135 -11.21 14.31 -0.20
C ALA A 135 -11.80 13.90 1.17
N LYS A 136 -12.35 12.69 1.27
CA LYS A 136 -12.83 12.07 2.52
C LYS A 136 -11.82 11.09 3.10
N PHE A 137 -10.56 11.29 2.75
CA PHE A 137 -9.39 10.55 3.18
C PHE A 137 -8.28 11.54 3.54
N ASP A 138 -7.30 11.08 4.31
CA ASP A 138 -6.18 11.94 4.72
C ASP A 138 -5.05 11.88 3.68
N PHE A 139 -4.39 13.02 3.46
CA PHE A 139 -3.09 13.07 2.81
C PHE A 139 -1.97 12.88 3.83
N ILE A 140 -0.96 12.09 3.44
CA ILE A 140 0.26 11.93 4.22
C ILE A 140 1.51 12.25 3.41
N SER A 141 2.47 12.93 4.03
CA SER A 141 3.83 13.11 3.52
C SER A 141 4.72 13.51 4.70
N ALA A 142 5.79 12.76 4.94
CA ALA A 142 6.70 12.99 6.04
C ALA A 142 7.92 13.83 5.62
N ASN A 143 8.27 13.86 4.32
CA ASN A 143 9.44 14.55 3.82
C ASN A 143 9.14 15.83 3.02
N TYR A 144 7.87 16.21 2.90
CA TYR A 144 7.50 17.57 2.54
C TYR A 144 7.15 18.36 3.80
N ASP A 145 7.88 19.43 4.06
CA ASP A 145 7.55 20.40 5.09
C ASP A 145 6.72 21.54 4.48
N PHE A 146 5.46 21.62 4.92
CA PHE A 146 4.46 22.56 4.45
C PHE A 146 4.26 23.78 5.36
N LYS A 147 5.03 23.94 6.45
CA LYS A 147 4.81 24.97 7.49
C LYS A 147 4.57 26.39 7.00
N ASN A 148 5.18 26.77 5.88
CA ASN A 148 5.08 28.12 5.31
C ASN A 148 4.16 28.17 4.09
N THR A 149 3.22 27.24 3.97
CA THR A 149 2.33 27.10 2.81
C THR A 149 0.88 26.96 3.25
N VAL A 150 -0.05 27.06 2.29
CA VAL A 150 -1.49 26.82 2.52
C VAL A 150 -1.82 25.38 2.93
N MET A 151 -0.90 24.44 2.71
CA MET A 151 -1.07 23.03 3.08
C MET A 151 -0.59 22.72 4.50
N ASP A 152 -0.11 23.70 5.26
CA ASP A 152 0.31 23.50 6.66
C ASP A 152 -0.84 22.86 7.46
N THR A 153 -0.50 21.87 8.29
CA THR A 153 -1.45 21.06 9.09
C THR A 153 -2.48 20.21 8.33
N HIS A 154 -2.59 20.36 7.00
CA HIS A 154 -3.50 19.56 6.16
C HIS A 154 -2.90 18.23 5.70
N VAL A 155 -1.58 18.08 5.81
CA VAL A 155 -0.86 16.84 5.50
C VAL A 155 -0.16 16.35 6.76
N LYS A 156 -0.39 15.09 7.12
CA LYS A 156 0.25 14.46 8.28
C LYS A 156 1.48 13.66 7.83
N PRO A 157 2.50 13.45 8.67
CA PRO A 157 3.62 12.61 8.29
C PRO A 157 3.21 11.13 8.11
N TYR A 158 2.27 10.67 8.95
CA TYR A 158 1.77 9.31 8.97
C TYR A 158 0.35 9.22 9.52
N LYS A 159 -0.27 8.05 9.37
CA LYS A 159 -1.54 7.67 9.99
C LYS A 159 -1.49 6.21 10.44
N THR A 160 -2.14 5.91 11.57
CA THR A 160 -2.28 4.55 12.08
C THR A 160 -3.71 4.03 11.92
N PHE A 161 -3.83 2.74 11.65
CA PHE A 161 -5.10 2.01 11.55
C PHE A 161 -5.07 0.78 12.45
N VAL A 162 -6.24 0.32 12.88
CA VAL A 162 -6.38 -0.97 13.55
C VAL A 162 -7.40 -1.81 12.79
N LYS A 163 -7.00 -2.98 12.33
CA LYS A 163 -7.86 -3.96 11.63
C LYS A 163 -7.66 -5.31 12.28
N ASP A 164 -8.72 -5.93 12.76
CA ASP A 164 -8.66 -7.22 13.48
C ASP A 164 -7.60 -7.25 14.61
N GLY A 165 -7.44 -6.13 15.32
CA GLY A 165 -6.43 -5.99 16.38
C GLY A 165 -4.96 -5.93 15.90
N ILE A 166 -4.70 -5.87 14.60
CA ILE A 166 -3.39 -5.57 14.02
C ILE A 166 -3.27 -4.05 13.83
N LYS A 167 -2.24 -3.44 14.43
CA LYS A 167 -1.96 -2.00 14.27
C LYS A 167 -1.06 -1.77 13.07
N ILE A 168 -1.53 -0.95 12.14
CA ILE A 168 -0.88 -0.67 10.85
C ILE A 168 -0.48 0.80 10.82
N GLY A 169 0.81 1.07 10.65
CA GLY A 169 1.34 2.42 10.46
C GLY A 169 1.61 2.68 8.97
N VAL A 170 1.12 3.81 8.46
CA VAL A 170 1.34 4.22 7.07
C VAL A 170 1.93 5.63 7.06
N PHE A 171 3.11 5.80 6.47
CA PHE A 171 3.76 7.11 6.29
C PHE A 171 4.00 7.40 4.81
N GLY A 172 4.07 8.68 4.44
CA GLY A 172 4.20 9.13 3.06
C GLY A 172 5.59 9.68 2.74
N LEU A 173 6.07 9.48 1.52
CA LEU A 173 7.23 10.15 0.95
C LEU A 173 6.89 10.69 -0.43
N GLY A 174 7.31 11.92 -0.71
CA GLY A 174 7.26 12.53 -2.05
C GLY A 174 8.65 12.63 -2.67
N ILE A 175 8.72 12.92 -3.97
CA ILE A 175 9.96 13.12 -4.73
C ILE A 175 10.48 14.55 -4.65
N GLU A 176 11.76 14.76 -4.93
CA GLU A 176 12.29 16.12 -5.03
C GLU A 176 11.60 16.91 -6.16
N LEU A 177 10.89 17.98 -5.78
CA LEU A 177 10.11 18.79 -6.71
C LEU A 177 10.98 19.71 -7.58
N ALA A 178 12.15 20.12 -7.07
CA ALA A 178 13.06 21.00 -7.80
C ALA A 178 13.54 20.32 -9.09
N GLY A 179 13.27 20.96 -10.23
CA GLY A 179 13.59 20.42 -11.56
C GLY A 179 12.51 19.52 -12.16
N LEU A 180 11.47 19.15 -11.40
CA LEU A 180 10.28 18.43 -11.90
C LEU A 180 9.06 19.34 -11.98
N VAL A 181 8.93 20.26 -11.02
CA VAL A 181 7.79 21.17 -10.87
C VAL A 181 8.31 22.60 -10.80
N ASP A 182 7.59 23.54 -11.41
CA ASP A 182 7.93 24.97 -11.32
C ASP A 182 7.87 25.44 -9.86
N LYS A 183 8.86 26.23 -9.42
CA LYS A 183 8.97 26.70 -8.04
C LYS A 183 7.71 27.44 -7.55
N ASN A 184 7.01 28.14 -8.43
CA ASN A 184 5.79 28.87 -8.07
C ASN A 184 4.63 27.93 -7.73
N MET A 185 4.66 26.69 -8.21
CA MET A 185 3.58 25.71 -7.99
C MET A 185 3.67 25.08 -6.60
N TYR A 186 4.87 24.81 -6.08
CA TYR A 186 5.04 24.24 -4.73
C TYR A 186 5.49 25.24 -3.67
N LYS A 187 5.79 26.48 -4.06
CA LYS A 187 6.14 27.61 -3.20
C LYS A 187 7.16 27.24 -2.11
N GLU A 188 6.90 27.54 -0.85
CA GLU A 188 7.79 27.31 0.28
C GLU A 188 7.84 25.84 0.76
N THR A 189 7.20 24.90 0.06
CA THR A 189 7.30 23.47 0.39
C THR A 189 8.77 23.04 0.35
N ASN A 190 9.26 22.57 1.49
CA ASN A 190 10.66 22.15 1.63
C ASN A 190 10.77 20.63 1.56
N TYR A 191 11.76 20.16 0.80
CA TYR A 191 12.03 18.74 0.62
C TYR A 191 13.09 18.28 1.62
N LEU A 192 12.77 17.27 2.41
CA LEU A 192 13.66 16.66 3.38
C LEU A 192 14.21 15.34 2.82
N ASN A 193 15.40 14.94 3.31
CA ASN A 193 16.03 13.70 2.86
C ASN A 193 15.10 12.49 3.11
N PRO A 194 14.65 11.78 2.06
CA PRO A 194 13.66 10.71 2.22
C PRO A 194 14.21 9.49 2.97
N ILE A 195 15.52 9.23 2.93
CA ILE A 195 16.13 8.10 3.63
C ILE A 195 16.12 8.34 5.14
N GLU A 196 16.55 9.52 5.57
CA GLU A 196 16.56 9.90 6.98
C GLU A 196 15.13 9.91 7.55
N ILE A 197 14.21 10.55 6.83
CA ILE A 197 12.80 10.61 7.22
C ILE A 197 12.15 9.22 7.26
N ALA A 198 12.41 8.35 6.29
CA ALA A 198 11.86 7.00 6.29
C ALA A 198 12.33 6.20 7.52
N GLN A 199 13.61 6.32 7.89
CA GLN A 199 14.16 5.61 9.03
C GLN A 199 13.65 6.17 10.36
N ASP A 200 13.42 7.48 10.45
CA ASP A 200 12.79 8.11 11.61
C ASP A 200 11.31 7.73 11.74
N MET A 201 10.56 7.73 10.64
CA MET A 201 9.15 7.32 10.63
C MET A 201 8.99 5.85 10.97
N SER A 202 9.85 4.96 10.43
CA SER A 202 9.78 3.53 10.77
C SER A 202 10.07 3.31 12.25
N ARG A 203 11.04 4.04 12.83
CA ARG A 203 11.32 4.02 14.28
C ARG A 203 10.11 4.50 15.09
N ILE A 204 9.52 5.65 14.75
CA ILE A 204 8.34 6.18 15.46
C ILE A 204 7.18 5.19 15.41
N LEU A 205 6.87 4.69 14.21
CA LEU A 205 5.75 3.75 14.03
C LEU A 205 6.00 2.43 14.75
N LYS A 206 7.25 1.97 14.83
CA LYS A 206 7.61 0.72 15.49
C LYS A 206 7.65 0.84 17.00
N ASP A 207 8.38 1.82 17.51
CA ASP A 207 8.79 1.89 18.91
C ASP A 207 7.81 2.70 19.76
N ASN A 208 7.22 3.77 19.20
CA ASN A 208 6.29 4.64 19.95
C ASN A 208 4.84 4.25 19.68
N GLU A 209 4.50 4.00 18.42
CA GLU A 209 3.14 3.61 18.04
C GLU A 209 2.91 2.10 18.17
N HIS A 210 3.96 1.29 18.32
CA HIS A 210 3.85 -0.17 18.45
C HIS A 210 3.11 -0.83 17.28
N CYS A 211 3.37 -0.37 16.04
CA CYS A 211 2.77 -0.95 14.85
C CYS A 211 3.31 -2.35 14.57
N ASP A 212 2.41 -3.23 14.17
CA ASP A 212 2.68 -4.61 13.77
C ASP A 212 3.11 -4.69 12.29
N LEU A 213 2.53 -3.80 11.47
CA LEU A 213 2.78 -3.63 10.04
C LEU A 213 3.12 -2.17 9.74
N ILE A 214 4.23 -1.91 9.05
CA ILE A 214 4.66 -0.57 8.66
C ILE A 214 4.75 -0.47 7.13
N ILE A 215 4.01 0.48 6.57
CA ILE A 215 3.87 0.71 5.13
C ILE A 215 4.40 2.12 4.80
N CYS A 216 5.23 2.21 3.78
CA CYS A 216 5.63 3.46 3.15
C CYS A 216 4.83 3.66 1.86
N LEU A 217 4.07 4.75 1.75
CA LEU A 217 3.51 5.24 0.49
C LEU A 217 4.52 6.21 -0.12
N SER A 218 5.24 5.75 -1.14
CA SER A 218 6.36 6.47 -1.73
C SER A 218 5.99 6.94 -3.13
N HIS A 219 6.26 8.20 -3.41
CA HIS A 219 6.28 8.74 -4.77
C HIS A 219 7.71 8.97 -5.28
N LEU A 220 8.71 8.26 -4.73
CA LEU A 220 10.12 8.43 -5.11
C LEU A 220 10.48 7.78 -6.45
N GLY A 221 9.67 6.82 -6.92
CA GLY A 221 9.97 6.01 -8.09
C GLY A 221 10.64 4.68 -7.74
N TYR A 222 10.27 3.64 -8.47
CA TYR A 222 10.72 2.26 -8.24
C TYR A 222 12.23 2.10 -8.35
N TYR A 223 12.83 2.49 -9.49
CA TYR A 223 14.26 2.38 -9.74
C TYR A 223 14.73 3.28 -10.90
N TYR A 224 15.85 3.99 -10.72
CA TYR A 224 16.48 4.82 -11.75
C TYR A 224 17.80 4.18 -12.19
N LYS A 225 17.81 3.58 -13.38
CA LYS A 225 18.99 2.86 -13.88
C LYS A 225 20.15 3.79 -14.23
N ASP A 226 19.84 4.98 -14.70
CA ASP A 226 20.81 5.91 -15.30
C ASP A 226 21.16 7.10 -14.39
N ILE A 227 20.64 7.12 -13.15
CA ILE A 227 20.88 8.19 -12.18
C ILE A 227 21.26 7.57 -10.84
N ALA A 228 22.55 7.27 -10.66
CA ALA A 228 23.07 6.50 -9.54
C ALA A 228 22.72 7.10 -8.16
N ASP A 229 22.72 8.42 -8.05
CA ASP A 229 22.52 9.14 -6.79
C ASP A 229 21.05 9.48 -6.50
N LYS A 230 20.13 9.20 -7.43
CA LYS A 230 18.71 9.48 -7.22
C LYS A 230 18.08 8.39 -6.37
N VAL A 231 17.57 8.77 -5.20
CA VAL A 231 16.87 7.86 -4.30
C VAL A 231 15.63 7.32 -4.99
N SER A 232 15.51 5.99 -4.97
CA SER A 232 14.38 5.20 -5.44
C SER A 232 13.90 4.24 -4.35
N ASP A 233 12.71 3.66 -4.52
CA ASP A 233 12.13 2.69 -3.59
C ASP A 233 13.05 1.49 -3.34
N ILE A 234 13.71 0.97 -4.40
CA ILE A 234 14.67 -0.12 -4.28
C ILE A 234 15.89 0.29 -3.45
N SER A 235 16.42 1.50 -3.65
CA SER A 235 17.56 1.98 -2.85
C SER A 235 17.16 2.27 -1.40
N LEU A 236 15.98 2.86 -1.19
CA LEU A 236 15.42 3.15 0.13
C LEU A 236 15.23 1.86 0.93
N ALA A 237 14.66 0.83 0.31
CA ALA A 237 14.45 -0.47 0.93
C ALA A 237 15.75 -1.10 1.44
N LYS A 238 16.86 -0.97 0.69
CA LYS A 238 18.16 -1.55 1.04
C LYS A 238 18.82 -0.89 2.25
N VAL A 239 18.61 0.41 2.44
CA VAL A 239 19.31 1.21 3.45
C VAL A 239 18.49 1.44 4.72
N THR A 240 17.19 1.20 4.69
CA THR A 240 16.28 1.34 5.84
C THR A 240 15.99 -0.01 6.50
N LYS A 241 15.36 0.03 7.68
CA LYS A 241 14.83 -1.15 8.38
C LYS A 241 13.46 -0.88 9.00
N ASP A 242 12.82 -1.96 9.46
CA ASP A 242 11.52 -1.97 10.15
C ASP A 242 10.32 -1.52 9.31
N ILE A 243 10.51 -1.34 8.00
CA ILE A 243 9.45 -1.18 7.00
C ILE A 243 9.17 -2.56 6.39
N ASP A 244 7.89 -2.89 6.22
CA ASP A 244 7.45 -4.17 5.65
C ASP A 244 7.13 -4.10 4.17
N LEU A 245 6.54 -2.97 3.76
CA LEU A 245 6.06 -2.73 2.43
C LEU A 245 6.29 -1.28 2.01
N ILE A 246 6.91 -1.10 0.85
CA ILE A 246 6.91 0.16 0.11
C ILE A 246 5.96 -0.01 -1.07
N ILE A 247 4.95 0.87 -1.14
CA ILE A 247 4.09 1.03 -2.30
C ILE A 247 4.56 2.29 -3.03
N GLY A 248 5.06 2.12 -4.25
CA GLY A 248 5.68 3.15 -5.07
C GLY A 248 4.73 3.81 -6.07
N GLY A 249 5.15 4.96 -6.58
CA GLY A 249 4.54 5.71 -7.69
C GLY A 249 5.61 6.27 -8.65
N HIS A 250 5.29 7.33 -9.40
CA HIS A 250 6.19 8.15 -10.22
C HIS A 250 6.76 7.49 -11.50
N THR A 251 7.42 6.34 -11.37
CA THR A 251 8.12 5.69 -12.50
C THR A 251 7.21 4.85 -13.40
N HIS A 252 5.91 4.82 -13.11
CA HIS A 252 4.87 4.05 -13.83
C HIS A 252 5.25 2.58 -14.06
N THR A 253 5.95 1.96 -13.10
CA THR A 253 6.48 0.61 -13.29
C THR A 253 5.37 -0.42 -13.08
N PHE A 254 5.08 -1.20 -14.12
CA PHE A 254 4.14 -2.31 -14.07
C PHE A 254 4.84 -3.56 -13.51
N LEU A 255 4.46 -3.98 -12.30
CA LEU A 255 4.92 -5.22 -11.70
C LEU A 255 3.78 -6.23 -11.58
N ASP A 256 4.01 -7.49 -11.96
CA ASP A 256 3.01 -8.55 -11.78
C ASP A 256 2.84 -8.97 -10.32
N LYS A 257 3.92 -8.82 -9.54
CA LYS A 257 4.01 -9.12 -8.10
C LYS A 257 5.07 -8.24 -7.42
N PRO A 258 5.01 -8.07 -6.09
CA PRO A 258 6.02 -7.33 -5.36
C PRO A 258 7.44 -7.89 -5.55
N THR A 259 8.41 -6.99 -5.61
CA THR A 259 9.83 -7.32 -5.53
C THR A 259 10.24 -7.47 -4.07
N VAL A 260 11.01 -8.53 -3.78
CA VAL A 260 11.55 -8.76 -2.43
C VAL A 260 12.97 -8.20 -2.36
N VAL A 261 13.19 -7.25 -1.46
CA VAL A 261 14.49 -6.59 -1.24
C VAL A 261 15.01 -6.93 0.15
N LYS A 262 16.32 -7.14 0.28
CA LYS A 262 16.99 -7.25 1.57
C LYS A 262 17.26 -5.86 2.13
N ASN A 263 16.75 -5.59 3.31
CA ASN A 263 16.92 -4.34 4.01
C ASN A 263 18.27 -4.26 4.74
N SER A 264 18.55 -3.15 5.44
CA SER A 264 19.87 -2.91 6.05
C SER A 264 20.28 -3.91 7.14
N VAL A 265 19.32 -4.70 7.64
CA VAL A 265 19.55 -5.77 8.63
C VAL A 265 19.31 -7.17 8.05
N GLY A 266 19.27 -7.30 6.72
CA GLY A 266 19.14 -8.59 6.02
C GLY A 266 17.75 -9.22 6.05
N LYS A 267 16.73 -8.50 6.53
CA LYS A 267 15.32 -8.94 6.49
C LYS A 267 14.69 -8.62 5.13
N ASN A 268 13.68 -9.39 4.75
CA ASN A 268 12.93 -9.15 3.52
C ASN A 268 11.98 -7.97 3.71
N MET A 269 11.94 -7.07 2.73
CA MET A 269 10.99 -5.99 2.57
C MET A 269 10.33 -6.12 1.19
N LEU A 270 9.04 -5.84 1.10
CA LEU A 270 8.33 -5.82 -0.18
C LEU A 270 8.37 -4.43 -0.80
N VAL A 271 8.59 -4.35 -2.11
CA VAL A 271 8.46 -3.13 -2.91
C VAL A 271 7.52 -3.42 -4.06
N ASN A 272 6.46 -2.63 -4.22
CA ASN A 272 5.47 -2.84 -5.27
C ASN A 272 5.00 -1.53 -5.91
N GLN A 273 4.63 -1.59 -7.19
CA GLN A 273 4.03 -0.52 -7.97
C GLN A 273 3.13 -1.15 -9.05
N VAL A 274 2.02 -0.50 -9.40
CA VAL A 274 1.00 -1.10 -10.28
C VAL A 274 0.87 -0.35 -11.63
N GLY A 275 1.96 0.24 -12.10
CA GLY A 275 1.97 0.95 -13.38
C GLY A 275 1.39 2.34 -13.26
N CYS A 276 0.36 2.66 -14.05
CA CYS A 276 -0.32 3.97 -14.04
C CYS A 276 -1.73 3.85 -14.65
N TYR A 277 -2.46 4.97 -14.67
CA TYR A 277 -3.74 5.17 -15.35
C TYR A 277 -4.89 4.32 -14.81
N GLY A 278 -4.71 3.77 -13.60
CA GLY A 278 -5.71 2.91 -12.98
C GLY A 278 -5.94 1.59 -13.71
N ILE A 279 -5.00 1.17 -14.57
CA ILE A 279 -5.07 -0.08 -15.35
C ILE A 279 -4.97 -1.30 -14.44
N ASN A 280 -4.22 -1.21 -13.35
CA ASN A 280 -4.09 -2.27 -12.37
C ASN A 280 -4.48 -1.79 -10.97
N LEU A 281 -4.99 -2.72 -10.17
CA LEU A 281 -5.17 -2.60 -8.74
C LEU A 281 -4.20 -3.56 -8.06
N GLY A 282 -3.29 -3.03 -7.24
CA GLY A 282 -2.42 -3.87 -6.43
C GLY A 282 -3.19 -4.50 -5.29
N LYS A 283 -2.93 -5.78 -5.01
CA LYS A 283 -3.45 -6.48 -3.84
C LYS A 283 -2.33 -7.21 -3.13
N ILE A 284 -2.10 -6.88 -1.86
CA ILE A 284 -1.12 -7.55 -1.00
C ILE A 284 -1.83 -8.05 0.25
N ASP A 285 -1.84 -9.36 0.44
CA ASP A 285 -2.41 -10.02 1.60
C ASP A 285 -1.29 -10.32 2.61
N PHE A 286 -1.41 -9.78 3.82
CA PHE A 286 -0.59 -10.13 4.98
C PHE A 286 -1.35 -11.10 5.89
N TYR A 287 -0.64 -12.12 6.35
CA TYR A 287 -1.14 -13.16 7.24
C TYR A 287 -0.36 -13.10 8.55
N PHE A 288 -1.08 -13.00 9.68
CA PHE A 288 -0.50 -12.95 11.02
C PHE A 288 -0.91 -14.18 11.82
N ASP A 289 0.05 -14.88 12.40
CA ASP A 289 -0.22 -15.94 13.37
C ASP A 289 -0.53 -15.38 14.77
N THR A 290 -0.72 -16.27 15.75
CA THR A 290 -1.04 -15.89 17.13
C THR A 290 0.07 -15.11 17.83
N ASP A 291 1.33 -15.30 17.39
CA ASP A 291 2.51 -14.61 17.91
C ASP A 291 2.84 -13.34 17.11
N LYS A 292 1.95 -12.95 16.17
CA LYS A 292 2.12 -11.85 15.22
C LYS A 292 3.32 -12.02 14.27
N ASN A 293 3.81 -13.23 14.07
CA ASN A 293 4.70 -13.48 12.94
C ASN A 293 3.90 -13.26 11.65
N LYS A 294 4.56 -12.66 10.66
CA LYS A 294 3.91 -12.22 9.43
C LYS A 294 4.50 -12.89 8.19
N SER A 295 3.61 -13.22 7.27
CA SER A 295 3.94 -13.59 5.89
C SER A 295 3.06 -12.80 4.92
N ALA A 296 3.48 -12.69 3.66
CA ALA A 296 2.78 -11.88 2.68
C ALA A 296 2.77 -12.51 1.29
N ASN A 297 1.69 -12.29 0.54
CA ASN A 297 1.55 -12.64 -0.87
C ASN A 297 0.90 -11.47 -1.62
N GLY A 298 1.45 -11.09 -2.77
CA GLY A 298 0.97 -9.92 -3.52
C GLY A 298 0.92 -10.15 -5.03
N THR A 299 -0.04 -9.49 -5.67
CA THR A 299 -0.28 -9.55 -7.12
C THR A 299 -0.89 -8.24 -7.63
N SER A 300 -0.75 -7.98 -8.93
CA SER A 300 -1.45 -6.90 -9.63
C SER A 300 -2.64 -7.44 -10.40
N ILE A 301 -3.81 -6.85 -10.19
CA ILE A 301 -5.08 -7.25 -10.80
C ILE A 301 -5.41 -6.26 -11.91
N ILE A 302 -5.58 -6.73 -13.15
CA ILE A 302 -6.01 -5.89 -14.27
C ILE A 302 -7.46 -5.43 -14.06
N VAL A 303 -7.69 -4.13 -14.25
CA VAL A 303 -8.98 -3.42 -14.12
C VAL A 303 -9.67 -3.29 -15.49
#